data_AF-A0AAV8X2B0-F1
#
_entry.id   AF-A0AAV8X2B0-F1
#
_cell.length_a   1.000
_cell.length_b   1.000
_cell.length_c   1.000
_cell.angle_alpha   90.00
_cell.angle_beta   90.00
_cell.angle_gamma   90.00
#
_symmetry.space_group_name_H-M   'P 1'
#
loop_
_entity.id
_entity.type
_entity.pdbx_description
1 polymer ?
#
loop_
_entity_poly.entity_id
_entity_poly.type
_entity_poly.pdbx_seq_one_letter_code
_entity_poly.pdbx_strand_id
1 'polypeptide(L)' 'MGYCRNICLDSCKKVILRDGCPRRLISDNGSQFVSSVMQKITYCLIIHTRTHTRVSPSCQSA' A
#
# COMPACT_ATOMS: atom_id res chain seq x y z
N MET A 1 12.05 14.92 9.68
CA MET A 1 10.86 14.10 10.00
C MET A 1 10.70 12.95 8.99
N GLY A 2 11.53 11.89 9.07
CA GLY A 2 11.64 10.83 8.05
C GLY A 2 11.15 9.43 8.45
N TYR A 3 10.66 9.26 9.68
CA TYR A 3 10.42 7.93 10.26
C TYR A 3 9.13 7.27 9.75
N CYS A 4 8.06 8.03 9.50
CA CYS A 4 6.77 7.45 9.07
C CYS A 4 6.78 6.84 7.65
N ARG A 5 7.63 7.32 6.72
CA ARG A 5 7.70 6.75 5.36
C ARG A 5 8.26 5.33 5.30
N ASN A 6 9.13 4.98 6.24
CA ASN A 6 9.80 3.67 6.23
C ASN A 6 8.95 2.55 6.84
N ILE A 7 8.08 2.88 7.80
CA ILE A 7 7.28 1.88 8.53
C ILE A 7 6.30 1.16 7.59
N CYS A 8 5.63 1.90 6.70
CA CYS A 8 4.67 1.31 5.77
C CYS A 8 5.35 0.40 4.74
N LEU A 9 6.57 0.77 4.32
CA LEU A 9 7.35 0.03 3.33
C LEU A 9 7.95 -1.25 3.93
N ASP A 10 8.40 -1.20 5.18
CA ASP A 10 8.84 -2.37 5.95
C ASP A 10 7.70 -3.38 6.15
N SER A 11 6.50 -2.87 6.49
CA SER A 11 5.30 -3.69 6.65
C SER A 11 4.89 -4.37 5.35
N CYS A 12 4.90 -3.65 4.22
CA CYS A 12 4.61 -4.25 2.92
C CYS A 12 5.65 -5.31 2.52
N LYS A 13 6.94 -5.07 2.78
CA LYS A 13 8.00 -6.08 2.53
C LYS A 13 7.76 -7.34 3.33
N LYS A 14 7.45 -7.23 4.62
CA LYS A 14 7.16 -8.38 5.49
C LYS A 14 5.98 -9.21 4.97
N VAL A 15 4.90 -8.56 4.54
CA VAL A 15 3.74 -9.26 3.97
C VAL A 15 4.09 -9.93 2.65
N ILE A 16 4.81 -9.23 1.74
CA ILE A 16 5.22 -9.81 0.46
C ILE A 16 6.15 -11.02 0.67
N LEU A 17 7.08 -10.94 1.62
CA LEU A 17 8.00 -12.02 1.94
C LEU A 17 7.31 -13.21 2.63
N ARG A 18 6.27 -12.96 3.43
CA ARG A 18 5.56 -14.00 4.18
C ARG A 18 4.43 -14.66 3.38
N ASP A 19 3.61 -13.85 2.73
CA ASP A 19 2.36 -14.24 2.08
C ASP A 19 2.46 -14.23 0.54
N GLY A 20 3.59 -13.78 -0.01
CA GLY A 20 3.81 -13.63 -1.45
C GLY A 20 3.32 -12.29 -2.01
N CYS A 21 3.63 -12.01 -3.28
CA CYS A 21 3.21 -10.77 -3.93
C CYS A 21 1.68 -10.77 -4.20
N PRO A 22 0.90 -9.86 -3.58
CA PRO A 22 -0.54 -9.79 -3.83
C PRO A 22 -0.82 -9.19 -5.22
N ARG A 23 -1.78 -9.75 -5.98
CA ARG A 23 -2.18 -9.18 -7.29
C ARG A 23 -2.89 -7.82 -7.19
N ARG A 24 -3.46 -7.49 -6.02
CA ARG A 24 -4.24 -6.28 -5.80
C ARG A 24 -3.93 -5.71 -4.42
N LEU A 25 -3.65 -4.41 -4.38
CA LEU A 25 -3.49 -3.64 -3.14
C LEU A 25 -4.64 -2.64 -3.06
N ILE A 26 -5.44 -2.74 -2.00
CA ILE A 26 -6.53 -1.80 -1.71
C ILE A 26 -6.08 -1.00 -0.49
N SER A 27 -5.94 0.32 -0.65
CA SER A 27 -5.51 1.19 0.43
C SER A 27 -6.34 2.48 0.46
N ASP A 28 -6.27 3.19 1.56
CA ASP A 28 -6.80 4.55 1.67
C ASP A 28 -5.94 5.54 0.86
N ASN A 29 -6.42 6.78 0.75
CA ASN A 29 -5.66 7.89 0.14
C ASN A 29 -4.57 8.46 1.08
N GLY A 30 -4.12 7.67 2.06
CA GLY A 30 -3.03 8.06 2.94
C GLY A 30 -1.78 8.42 2.12
N SER A 31 -1.09 9.49 2.50
CA SER A 31 0.14 9.94 1.83
C SER A 31 1.25 8.89 1.79
N GLN A 32 1.16 7.86 2.63
CA GLN A 32 2.02 6.69 2.65
C GLN A 32 1.79 5.75 1.45
N PHE A 33 0.55 5.59 1.00
CA PHE A 33 0.17 4.74 -0.13
C PHE A 33 0.10 5.48 -1.46
N VAL A 34 -0.13 6.80 -1.43
CA VAL A 34 -0.04 7.69 -2.61
C VAL A 34 1.41 8.12 -2.89
N SER A 35 2.37 7.70 -2.07
CA SER A 35 3.78 8.03 -2.26
C SER A 35 4.33 7.50 -3.59
N SER A 36 5.16 8.30 -4.25
CA SER A 36 5.88 7.91 -5.48
C SER A 36 6.72 6.65 -5.31
N VAL A 37 7.19 6.36 -4.08
CA VAL A 37 7.92 5.13 -3.78
C VAL A 37 6.99 3.91 -3.80
N MET A 38 5.81 4.02 -3.18
CA MET A 38 4.83 2.93 -3.18
C MET A 38 4.35 2.63 -4.60
N GLN A 39 4.06 3.68 -5.39
CA GLN A 39 3.67 3.55 -6.79
C GLN A 39 4.74 2.85 -7.66
N LYS A 40 6.03 3.15 -7.44
CA LYS A 40 7.12 2.45 -8.12
C LYS A 40 7.18 0.97 -7.75
N ILE A 41 6.99 0.64 -6.48
CA ILE A 41 7.00 -0.75 -5.99
C ILE A 41 5.82 -1.53 -6.58
N THR A 42 4.59 -0.99 -6.51
CA THR A 42 3.43 -1.66 -7.09
C THR A 42 3.52 -1.78 -8.61
N TYR A 43 4.14 -0.83 -9.30
CA TYR A 43 4.42 -0.95 -10.74
C TYR A 43 5.41 -2.09 -11.04
N CYS A 44 6.55 -2.16 -10.34
CA CYS A 44 7.54 -3.22 -10.54
C CYS A 44 7.00 -4.61 -10.19
N LEU A 45 6.13 -4.71 -9.19
CA LEU A 45 5.55 -5.97 -8.74
C LEU A 45 4.25 -6.33 -9.46
N ILE A 46 3.82 -5.54 -10.46
CA ILE A 46 2.58 -5.74 -11.23
C ILE A 46 1.35 -5.86 -10.31
N ILE A 47 1.34 -5.04 -9.25
CA ILE A 47 0.27 -4.99 -8.26
C ILE A 47 -0.70 -3.90 -8.65
N HIS A 48 -1.95 -4.28 -8.95
CA HIS A 48 -2.99 -3.32 -9.23
C HIS A 48 -3.38 -2.58 -7.94
N THR A 49 -2.98 -1.32 -7.83
CA THR A 49 -3.32 -0.47 -6.68
C THR A 49 -4.67 0.20 -6.93
N ARG A 50 -5.60 0.07 -5.99
CA ARG A 50 -6.86 0.81 -5.97
C ARG A 50 -6.89 1.65 -4.69
N THR A 51 -6.86 2.97 -4.85
CA THR A 51 -7.09 3.88 -3.72
C THR A 51 -8.58 4.20 -3.65
N HIS A 52 -9.15 4.15 -2.46
CA HIS A 52 -10.58 4.42 -2.27
C HIS A 52 -10.87 5.90 -2.54
N THR A 53 -11.85 6.24 -3.39
CA THR A 53 -12.35 7.61 -3.49
C THR A 53 -13.03 8.00 -2.18
N ARG A 54 -12.80 9.24 -1.73
CA ARG A 54 -13.14 9.82 -0.41
C ARG A 54 -14.17 9.05 0.45
N VAL A 55 -13.65 8.51 1.55
CA VAL A 55 -14.28 8.12 2.84
C VAL A 55 -15.63 7.40 2.74
N SER A 56 -15.55 6.08 2.63
CA SER A 56 -16.53 5.20 3.29
C SER A 56 -15.72 4.27 4.18
N PRO A 57 -15.61 4.55 5.50
CA PRO A 57 -14.83 3.72 6.43
C PRO A 57 -15.35 2.28 6.56
N SER A 58 -16.51 1.99 5.95
CA SER A 58 -17.12 0.66 5.86
C SER A 58 -16.44 -0.30 4.88
N CYS A 59 -15.57 0.16 3.97
CA CYS A 59 -14.94 -0.70 2.96
C CYS A 59 -13.55 -1.22 3.34
N GLN A 60 -13.04 -0.88 4.54
CA GLN A 60 -11.74 -1.34 5.05
C GLN A 60 -11.85 -2.27 6.26
N SER A 61 -13.06 -2.64 6.65
CA SER A 61 -13.30 -3.66 7.68
C SER A 61 -12.99 -5.03 7.08
N ALA A 62 -11.90 -5.64 7.58
CA ALA A 62 -11.54 -7.03 7.34
C ALA A 62 -12.61 -7.98 7.88
#